data_AF-E3CYU7-F1
#
_entry.id   AF-E3CYU7-F1
#
_cell.length_a   1.000
_cell.length_b   1.000
_cell.length_c   1.000
_cell.angle_alpha   90.00
_cell.angle_beta   90.00
_cell.angle_gamma   90.00
#
_symmetry.space_group_name_H-M   'P 1'
#
loop_
_entity.id
_entity.type
_entity.pdbx_description
1 polymer ?
#
loop_
_entity_poly.entity_id
_entity_poly.type
_entity_poly.pdbx_seq_one_letter_code
_entity_poly.pdbx_strand_id
1 'polypeptide(L)'
;MTIREEWEATEAQILSPRACPAARTKGRLREEPPCPLRTCFQRDRDRVIHSKAFRRLKHKTQVLLLPEGDHLRTRLTHTLEVSQIARTISRALRLNEDLTEAIALAHDLGHTPFGHMGERVLNRLAREAGLEGFHHAQQSLRVVDHLEKGGKGLNLTWEVRMGILQHSKGQVRVGEGFALESPSSLEAWVVRVSDSIAYLNHDLDDALRARLLREEEIPDVVTRRLGKTHGERICRMVEDVVASSGEEIRFGAEVLESMEALRAFLLERVYAAPPVKAEEPKVAFLVETLFRRCLKTNPQWGPRQVLDHISGMTDRYALQVFERENVPRPWPENPIVNW
;
A
#
# COMPACT_ATOMS: atom_id res chain seq x y z
N MET A 1 -34.30 14.71 -10.37
CA MET A 1 -32.92 14.20 -10.57
C MET A 1 -32.07 14.78 -9.48
N THR A 2 -31.31 13.95 -8.77
CA THR A 2 -30.36 14.40 -7.73
C THR A 2 -29.00 14.71 -8.36
N ILE A 3 -28.14 15.50 -7.69
CA ILE A 3 -26.78 15.80 -8.19
C ILE A 3 -25.97 14.53 -8.43
N ARG A 4 -26.16 13.49 -7.59
CA ARG A 4 -25.57 12.16 -7.83
C ARG A 4 -26.00 11.58 -9.18
N GLU A 5 -27.29 11.62 -9.50
CA GLU A 5 -27.83 11.04 -10.75
C GLU A 5 -27.34 11.79 -11.98
N GLU A 6 -27.12 13.10 -11.86
CA GLU A 6 -26.50 13.93 -12.91
C GLU A 6 -25.03 13.52 -13.17
N TRP A 7 -24.27 13.25 -12.09
CA TRP A 7 -22.91 12.70 -12.23
C TRP A 7 -22.91 11.31 -12.86
N GLU A 8 -23.79 10.42 -12.42
CA GLU A 8 -23.95 9.07 -13.00
C GLU A 8 -24.32 9.12 -14.49
N ALA A 9 -25.18 10.06 -14.89
CA ALA A 9 -25.50 10.30 -16.30
C ALA A 9 -24.30 10.87 -17.09
N THR A 10 -23.51 11.74 -16.47
CA THR A 10 -22.28 12.29 -17.07
C THR A 10 -21.24 11.20 -17.29
N GLU A 11 -21.00 10.35 -16.28
CA GLU A 11 -20.11 9.19 -16.38
C GLU A 11 -20.47 8.30 -17.58
N ALA A 12 -21.76 8.04 -17.80
CA ALA A 12 -22.22 7.23 -18.93
C ALA A 12 -21.89 7.81 -20.31
N GLN A 13 -21.65 9.11 -20.42
CA GLN A 13 -21.31 9.79 -21.67
C GLN A 13 -19.79 9.93 -21.88
N ILE A 14 -19.03 10.15 -20.81
CA ILE A 14 -17.60 10.49 -20.91
C ILE A 14 -16.69 9.26 -20.76
N LEU A 15 -17.13 8.25 -20.03
CA LEU A 15 -16.32 7.07 -19.75
C LEU A 15 -16.23 6.16 -20.98
N SER A 16 -15.10 5.48 -21.10
CA SER A 16 -14.92 4.36 -22.02
C SER A 16 -15.99 3.29 -21.75
N PRO A 17 -16.54 2.60 -22.77
CA PRO A 17 -17.48 1.49 -22.57
C PRO A 17 -16.98 0.37 -21.65
N ARG A 18 -15.67 0.30 -21.44
CA ARG A 18 -15.00 -0.70 -20.60
C ARG A 18 -14.70 -0.21 -19.17
N ALA A 19 -14.93 1.06 -18.88
CA ALA A 19 -14.81 1.60 -17.53
C ALA A 19 -15.92 1.04 -16.63
N CYS A 20 -15.75 1.15 -15.33
CA CYS A 20 -16.77 0.82 -14.35
C CYS A 20 -17.56 2.08 -13.94
N PRO A 21 -18.76 2.34 -14.52
CA PRO A 21 -19.57 3.46 -14.09
C PRO A 21 -20.19 3.21 -12.71
N ALA A 22 -20.28 4.23 -11.88
CA ALA A 22 -20.84 4.14 -10.53
C ALA A 22 -22.29 3.64 -10.54
N ALA A 23 -23.07 4.02 -11.55
CA ALA A 23 -24.45 3.57 -11.75
C ALA A 23 -24.61 2.05 -11.92
N ARG A 24 -23.54 1.33 -12.30
CA ARG A 24 -23.55 -0.14 -12.47
C ARG A 24 -22.79 -0.87 -11.37
N THR A 25 -22.59 -0.23 -10.21
CA THR A 25 -21.99 -0.89 -9.05
C THR A 25 -22.77 -2.15 -8.65
N LYS A 26 -22.05 -3.19 -8.22
CA LYS A 26 -22.62 -4.37 -7.53
C LYS A 26 -23.05 -4.05 -6.10
N GLY A 27 -22.84 -2.81 -5.64
CA GLY A 27 -23.31 -2.32 -4.36
C GLY A 27 -22.38 -2.65 -3.20
N ARG A 28 -22.94 -2.62 -1.99
CA ARG A 28 -22.23 -2.75 -0.71
C ARG A 28 -22.72 -4.00 0.01
N LEU A 29 -21.92 -4.52 0.94
CA LEU A 29 -22.33 -5.67 1.77
C LEU A 29 -23.53 -5.36 2.64
N ARG A 30 -23.63 -4.12 3.14
CA ARG A 30 -24.78 -3.64 3.88
C ARG A 30 -25.45 -2.52 3.11
N GLU A 31 -26.74 -2.66 2.86
CA GLU A 31 -27.51 -1.65 2.18
C GLU A 31 -27.53 -0.33 2.96
N GLU A 32 -27.43 0.76 2.23
CA GLU A 32 -27.52 2.11 2.75
C GLU A 32 -28.13 3.02 1.69
N PRO A 33 -28.89 4.05 2.08
CA PRO A 33 -29.47 4.96 1.11
C PRO A 33 -28.37 5.64 0.27
N PRO A 34 -28.59 5.81 -1.05
CA PRO A 34 -27.70 6.59 -1.91
C PRO A 34 -27.55 8.02 -1.39
N CYS A 35 -26.38 8.63 -1.63
CA CYS A 35 -26.16 10.03 -1.28
C CYS A 35 -26.81 10.90 -2.36
N PRO A 36 -27.51 12.00 -2.02
CA PRO A 36 -28.08 12.87 -3.05
C PRO A 36 -27.02 13.66 -3.85
N LEU A 37 -25.78 13.74 -3.34
CA LEU A 37 -24.71 14.58 -3.91
C LEU A 37 -23.57 13.80 -4.58
N ARG A 38 -23.16 12.68 -3.98
CA ARG A 38 -21.94 11.96 -4.35
C ARG A 38 -22.25 10.59 -4.93
N THR A 39 -21.47 10.17 -5.94
CA THR A 39 -21.49 8.80 -6.46
C THR A 39 -21.01 7.80 -5.40
N CYS A 40 -21.23 6.51 -5.62
CA CYS A 40 -20.82 5.49 -4.65
C CYS A 40 -19.30 5.46 -4.45
N PHE A 41 -18.50 5.69 -5.49
CA PHE A 41 -17.04 5.67 -5.41
C PHE A 41 -16.47 6.92 -4.73
N GLN A 42 -17.07 8.10 -4.97
CA GLN A 42 -16.73 9.31 -4.22
C GLN A 42 -16.95 9.14 -2.71
N ARG A 43 -18.06 8.50 -2.32
CA ARG A 43 -18.31 8.17 -0.90
C ARG A 43 -17.26 7.23 -0.34
N ASP A 44 -16.78 6.28 -1.13
CA ASP A 44 -15.77 5.31 -0.70
C ASP A 44 -14.42 5.95 -0.47
N ARG A 45 -13.97 6.77 -1.43
CA ARG A 45 -12.79 7.62 -1.27
C ARG A 45 -12.85 8.39 0.04
N ASP A 46 -13.95 9.09 0.28
CA ASP A 46 -14.09 9.94 1.45
C ASP A 46 -14.07 9.13 2.75
N ARG A 47 -14.66 7.93 2.77
CA ARG A 47 -14.60 7.00 3.92
C ARG A 47 -13.18 6.52 4.20
N VAL A 48 -12.43 6.21 3.16
CA VAL A 48 -11.03 5.77 3.26
C VAL A 48 -10.17 6.87 3.86
N ILE A 49 -10.24 8.09 3.31
CA ILE A 49 -9.47 9.25 3.79
C ILE A 49 -9.73 9.54 5.27
N HIS A 50 -10.98 9.39 5.73
CA HIS A 50 -11.34 9.65 7.13
C HIS A 50 -11.11 8.47 8.09
N SER A 51 -10.62 7.32 7.59
CA SER A 51 -10.35 6.14 8.40
C SER A 51 -9.15 6.33 9.33
N LYS A 52 -9.10 5.58 10.45
CA LYS A 52 -7.94 5.61 11.33
C LYS A 52 -6.73 4.94 10.66
N ALA A 53 -6.96 3.86 9.92
CA ALA A 53 -5.94 3.16 9.16
C ALA A 53 -5.22 4.08 8.16
N PHE A 54 -5.94 4.90 7.39
CA PHE A 54 -5.34 5.84 6.45
C PHE A 54 -4.44 6.87 7.16
N ARG A 55 -4.90 7.42 8.29
CA ARG A 55 -4.08 8.34 9.11
C ARG A 55 -2.80 7.71 9.63
N ARG A 56 -2.81 6.40 9.93
CA ARG A 56 -1.62 5.67 10.41
C ARG A 56 -0.57 5.48 9.33
N LEU A 57 -0.92 5.56 8.05
CA LEU A 57 0.05 5.47 6.94
C LEU A 57 1.12 6.55 7.02
N LYS A 58 0.81 7.72 7.62
CA LYS A 58 1.78 8.79 7.91
C LYS A 58 2.93 8.33 8.81
N HIS A 59 2.73 7.30 9.61
CA HIS A 59 3.68 6.84 10.62
C HIS A 59 4.12 5.39 10.39
N LYS A 60 4.01 4.93 9.13
CA LYS A 60 4.52 3.64 8.67
C LYS A 60 5.57 3.86 7.59
N THR A 61 6.73 3.25 7.80
CA THR A 61 7.82 3.18 6.83
C THR A 61 7.42 2.33 5.63
N GLN A 62 8.01 2.67 4.49
CA GLN A 62 7.82 1.95 3.24
C GLN A 62 8.86 0.84 3.10
N VAL A 63 10.12 1.17 2.76
CA VAL A 63 11.22 0.22 2.53
C VAL A 63 12.37 0.38 3.52
N LEU A 64 12.93 1.58 3.68
CA LEU A 64 14.06 1.80 4.59
C LEU A 64 13.55 1.98 6.01
N LEU A 65 14.07 1.15 6.93
CA LEU A 65 13.78 1.27 8.35
C LEU A 65 14.44 2.54 8.89
N LEU A 66 13.60 3.55 9.10
CA LEU A 66 13.91 4.74 9.88
C LEU A 66 15.30 5.35 9.60
N PRO A 67 15.61 5.80 8.37
CA PRO A 67 16.76 6.68 8.21
C PRO A 67 16.61 7.89 9.14
N GLU A 68 17.70 8.45 9.65
CA GLU A 68 17.64 9.73 10.35
C GLU A 68 17.41 10.83 9.29
N GLY A 69 16.27 11.54 9.34
CA GLY A 69 16.00 12.68 8.45
C GLY A 69 14.53 13.09 8.33
N ASP A 70 14.28 14.38 8.06
CA ASP A 70 12.95 15.00 8.04
C ASP A 70 12.14 14.80 6.74
N HIS A 71 12.76 14.21 5.70
CA HIS A 71 12.19 14.12 4.36
C HIS A 71 11.93 12.68 3.89
N LEU A 72 11.73 11.77 4.83
CA LEU A 72 11.51 10.37 4.50
C LEU A 72 10.10 10.10 4.01
N ARG A 73 10.04 9.28 2.95
CA ARG A 73 8.78 8.77 2.44
C ARG A 73 8.14 7.84 3.46
N THR A 74 6.84 8.00 3.59
CA THR A 74 5.97 7.17 4.41
C THR A 74 5.03 6.42 3.47
N ARG A 75 4.31 5.43 3.98
CA ARG A 75 3.26 4.80 3.18
C ARG A 75 2.20 5.77 2.71
N LEU A 76 1.96 6.86 3.46
CA LEU A 76 1.04 7.90 3.03
C LEU A 76 1.54 8.62 1.77
N THR A 77 2.82 9.00 1.70
CA THR A 77 3.36 9.67 0.50
C THR A 77 3.35 8.74 -0.70
N HIS A 78 3.73 7.47 -0.52
CA HIS A 78 3.57 6.43 -1.56
C HIS A 78 2.14 6.34 -2.07
N THR A 79 1.20 6.18 -1.14
CA THR A 79 -0.23 6.06 -1.46
C THR A 79 -0.76 7.27 -2.25
N LEU A 80 -0.30 8.48 -1.91
CA LEU A 80 -0.68 9.70 -2.63
C LEU A 80 -0.09 9.73 -4.05
N GLU A 81 1.13 9.25 -4.24
CA GLU A 81 1.76 9.20 -5.56
C GLU A 81 1.16 8.10 -6.43
N VAL A 82 0.87 6.92 -5.87
CA VAL A 82 0.10 5.87 -6.56
C VAL A 82 -1.24 6.43 -7.01
N SER A 83 -1.96 7.14 -6.13
CA SER A 83 -3.23 7.78 -6.47
C SER A 83 -3.08 8.79 -7.60
N GLN A 84 -2.05 9.64 -7.56
CA GLN A 84 -1.81 10.64 -8.60
C GLN A 84 -1.52 9.99 -9.97
N ILE A 85 -0.62 9.01 -10.01
CA ILE A 85 -0.27 8.27 -11.24
C ILE A 85 -1.51 7.55 -11.79
N ALA A 86 -2.24 6.86 -10.92
CA ALA A 86 -3.42 6.07 -11.31
C ALA A 86 -4.54 6.94 -11.87
N ARG A 87 -4.75 8.14 -11.29
CA ARG A 87 -5.71 9.12 -11.82
C ARG A 87 -5.31 9.65 -13.18
N THR A 88 -4.02 9.94 -13.39
CA THR A 88 -3.51 10.38 -14.70
C THR A 88 -3.77 9.32 -15.78
N ILE A 89 -3.41 8.06 -15.51
CA ILE A 89 -3.64 6.95 -16.44
C ILE A 89 -5.14 6.75 -16.68
N SER A 90 -5.95 6.74 -15.62
CA SER A 90 -7.41 6.55 -15.73
C SER A 90 -8.05 7.66 -16.57
N ARG A 91 -7.65 8.91 -16.37
CA ARG A 91 -8.17 10.04 -17.14
C ARG A 91 -7.80 9.95 -18.62
N ALA A 92 -6.56 9.59 -18.92
CA ALA A 92 -6.10 9.40 -20.31
C ALA A 92 -6.87 8.28 -21.02
N LEU A 93 -7.17 7.19 -20.31
CA LEU A 93 -7.92 6.04 -20.83
C LEU A 93 -9.45 6.16 -20.68
N ARG A 94 -9.96 7.29 -20.16
CA ARG A 94 -11.37 7.54 -19.84
C ARG A 94 -12.00 6.45 -18.94
N LEU A 95 -11.25 5.99 -17.95
CA LEU A 95 -11.73 5.09 -16.89
C LEU A 95 -12.32 5.87 -15.71
N ASN A 96 -12.97 5.19 -14.77
CA ASN A 96 -13.58 5.87 -13.62
C ASN A 96 -12.51 6.33 -12.61
N GLU A 97 -12.22 7.63 -12.62
CA GLU A 97 -11.17 8.23 -11.79
C GLU A 97 -11.47 8.13 -10.28
N ASP A 98 -12.74 8.28 -9.87
CA ASP A 98 -13.13 8.18 -8.45
C ASP A 98 -12.99 6.74 -7.93
N LEU A 99 -13.30 5.73 -8.75
CA LEU A 99 -13.06 4.32 -8.41
C LEU A 99 -11.55 4.03 -8.28
N THR A 100 -10.76 4.45 -9.27
CA THR A 100 -9.30 4.28 -9.25
C THR A 100 -8.69 4.94 -8.02
N GLU A 101 -9.07 6.18 -7.72
CA GLU A 101 -8.58 6.92 -6.54
C GLU A 101 -8.99 6.22 -5.24
N ALA A 102 -10.24 5.76 -5.11
CA ALA A 102 -10.69 5.04 -3.92
C ALA A 102 -9.89 3.75 -3.67
N ILE A 103 -9.60 2.98 -4.74
CA ILE A 103 -8.77 1.77 -4.66
C ILE A 103 -7.33 2.16 -4.27
N ALA A 104 -6.74 3.12 -4.97
CA ALA A 104 -5.37 3.57 -4.74
C ALA A 104 -5.17 4.08 -3.31
N LEU A 105 -6.11 4.82 -2.74
CA LEU A 105 -5.99 5.30 -1.36
C LEU A 105 -6.15 4.18 -0.30
N ALA A 106 -6.80 3.08 -0.67
CA ALA A 106 -7.14 1.99 0.24
C ALA A 106 -6.22 0.77 0.16
N HIS A 107 -5.41 0.65 -0.90
CA HIS A 107 -4.64 -0.56 -1.20
C HIS A 107 -3.71 -0.98 -0.05
N ASP A 108 -3.14 0.01 0.63
CA ASP A 108 -2.06 -0.15 1.60
C ASP A 108 -2.48 -0.05 3.09
N LEU A 109 -3.78 0.03 3.37
CA LEU A 109 -4.32 0.22 4.73
C LEU A 109 -3.92 -0.87 5.74
N GLY A 110 -3.75 -2.10 5.25
CA GLY A 110 -3.43 -3.29 6.02
C GLY A 110 -1.94 -3.55 6.21
N HIS A 111 -1.07 -2.69 5.68
CA HIS A 111 0.36 -2.93 5.77
C HIS A 111 0.84 -2.96 7.22
N THR A 112 1.76 -3.85 7.56
CA THR A 112 2.32 -3.95 8.91
C THR A 112 3.25 -2.79 9.24
N PRO A 113 3.53 -2.54 10.54
CA PRO A 113 4.71 -1.77 10.89
C PRO A 113 5.98 -2.41 10.30
N PHE A 114 7.01 -1.60 10.05
CA PHE A 114 8.31 -2.03 9.51
C PHE A 114 8.26 -2.63 8.09
N GLY A 115 7.28 -2.21 7.28
CA GLY A 115 7.18 -2.60 5.88
C GLY A 115 7.18 -4.12 5.67
N HIS A 116 7.81 -4.57 4.58
CA HIS A 116 7.81 -5.98 4.18
C HIS A 116 8.46 -6.91 5.21
N MET A 117 9.34 -6.39 6.06
CA MET A 117 9.97 -7.17 7.11
C MET A 117 8.95 -7.60 8.16
N GLY A 118 8.09 -6.65 8.59
CA GLY A 118 6.97 -6.95 9.48
C GLY A 118 5.98 -7.94 8.86
N GLU A 119 5.68 -7.78 7.57
CA GLU A 119 4.77 -8.68 6.84
C GLU A 119 5.30 -10.11 6.80
N ARG A 120 6.60 -10.31 6.49
CA ARG A 120 7.24 -11.64 6.52
C ARG A 120 7.12 -12.31 7.88
N VAL A 121 7.36 -11.55 8.95
CA VAL A 121 7.30 -12.06 10.33
C VAL A 121 5.86 -12.41 10.71
N LEU A 122 4.89 -11.54 10.42
CA LEU A 122 3.47 -11.83 10.70
C LEU A 122 2.94 -13.00 9.87
N ASN A 123 3.38 -13.17 8.63
CA ASN A 123 3.00 -14.32 7.80
C ASN A 123 3.52 -15.63 8.37
N ARG A 124 4.77 -15.68 8.83
CA ARG A 124 5.32 -16.84 9.54
C ARG A 124 4.51 -17.14 10.81
N LEU A 125 4.31 -16.14 11.67
CA LEU A 125 3.57 -16.29 12.93
C LEU A 125 2.11 -16.72 12.71
N ALA A 126 1.46 -16.23 11.66
CA ALA A 126 0.12 -16.65 11.28
C ALA A 126 0.08 -18.16 10.96
N ARG A 127 1.05 -18.65 10.17
CA ARG A 127 1.15 -20.07 9.78
C ARG A 127 1.48 -20.96 10.96
N GLU A 128 2.42 -20.55 11.80
CA GLU A 128 2.77 -21.26 13.05
C GLU A 128 1.57 -21.37 13.99
N ALA A 129 0.67 -20.38 13.97
CA ALA A 129 -0.58 -20.38 14.74
C ALA A 129 -1.75 -21.10 14.04
N GLY A 130 -1.51 -21.82 12.94
CA GLY A 130 -2.52 -22.62 12.22
C GLY A 130 -3.42 -21.83 11.27
N LEU A 131 -3.06 -20.59 10.91
CA LEU A 131 -3.77 -19.78 9.92
C LEU A 131 -3.15 -19.92 8.52
N GLU A 132 -3.89 -19.60 7.47
CA GLU A 132 -3.42 -19.67 6.07
C GLU A 132 -2.17 -18.80 5.79
N GLY A 133 -2.01 -17.72 6.55
CA GLY A 133 -0.92 -16.76 6.42
C GLY A 133 -1.36 -15.33 6.73
N PHE A 134 -0.48 -14.40 6.36
CA PHE A 134 -0.72 -12.96 6.42
C PHE A 134 -0.23 -12.31 5.12
N HIS A 135 -1.07 -11.45 4.54
CA HIS A 135 -0.73 -10.65 3.37
C HIS A 135 -1.39 -9.27 3.49
N HIS A 136 -0.65 -8.19 3.23
CA HIS A 136 -1.12 -6.82 3.44
C HIS A 136 -2.42 -6.53 2.68
N ALA A 137 -2.56 -7.01 1.43
CA ALA A 137 -3.79 -6.77 0.64
C ALA A 137 -5.04 -7.41 1.27
N GLN A 138 -4.91 -8.63 1.80
CA GLN A 138 -6.00 -9.29 2.53
C GLN A 138 -6.30 -8.55 3.83
N GLN A 139 -5.25 -8.06 4.50
CA GLN A 139 -5.40 -7.26 5.70
C GLN A 139 -6.04 -5.90 5.41
N SER A 140 -5.76 -5.25 4.27
CA SER A 140 -6.40 -4.00 3.83
C SER A 140 -7.91 -4.23 3.63
N LEU A 141 -8.28 -5.34 2.98
CA LEU A 141 -9.69 -5.72 2.85
C LEU A 141 -10.34 -5.95 4.23
N ARG A 142 -9.65 -6.67 5.13
CA ARG A 142 -10.13 -6.91 6.49
C ARG A 142 -10.28 -5.60 7.29
N VAL A 143 -9.39 -4.63 7.10
CA VAL A 143 -9.49 -3.30 7.73
C VAL A 143 -10.79 -2.62 7.33
N VAL A 144 -11.10 -2.59 6.03
CA VAL A 144 -12.28 -1.90 5.50
C VAL A 144 -13.57 -2.68 5.71
N ASP A 145 -13.54 -4.00 5.90
CA ASP A 145 -14.74 -4.81 6.13
C ASP A 145 -15.07 -4.99 7.61
N HIS A 146 -14.05 -5.11 8.47
CA HIS A 146 -14.23 -5.62 9.83
C HIS A 146 -13.54 -4.80 10.93
N LEU A 147 -12.44 -4.07 10.68
CA LEU A 147 -11.68 -3.47 11.79
C LEU A 147 -12.04 -2.01 12.05
N GLU A 148 -12.25 -1.23 10.99
CA GLU A 148 -12.62 0.18 11.13
C GLU A 148 -13.98 0.36 11.82
N LYS A 149 -14.21 1.57 12.36
CA LYS A 149 -15.47 1.94 13.04
C LYS A 149 -15.90 0.97 14.17
N GLY A 150 -14.91 0.40 14.87
CA GLY A 150 -15.15 -0.44 16.05
C GLY A 150 -15.79 -1.79 15.70
N GLY A 151 -15.27 -2.48 14.67
CA GLY A 151 -15.80 -3.78 14.26
C GLY A 151 -16.76 -3.75 13.08
N LYS A 152 -17.18 -2.56 12.64
CA LYS A 152 -18.21 -2.39 11.60
C LYS A 152 -17.62 -2.33 10.19
N GLY A 153 -16.37 -1.93 10.02
CA GLY A 153 -15.80 -1.60 8.72
C GLY A 153 -16.36 -0.30 8.13
N LEU A 154 -15.89 0.03 6.93
CA LEU A 154 -16.26 1.20 6.14
C LEU A 154 -17.43 0.95 5.18
N ASN A 155 -17.87 -0.30 5.01
CA ASN A 155 -18.95 -0.69 4.09
C ASN A 155 -18.72 -0.23 2.66
N LEU A 156 -17.51 -0.39 2.12
CA LEU A 156 -17.15 0.05 0.76
C LEU A 156 -17.90 -0.78 -0.30
N THR A 157 -17.98 -0.26 -1.52
CA THR A 157 -18.57 -1.00 -2.64
C THR A 157 -17.71 -2.21 -3.00
N TRP A 158 -18.33 -3.17 -3.68
CA TRP A 158 -17.65 -4.39 -4.12
C TRP A 158 -16.43 -4.09 -4.99
N GLU A 159 -16.51 -3.11 -5.87
CA GLU A 159 -15.43 -2.75 -6.81
C GLU A 159 -14.18 -2.26 -6.06
N VAL A 160 -14.36 -1.37 -5.08
CA VAL A 160 -13.24 -0.86 -4.27
C VAL A 160 -12.63 -2.00 -3.45
N ARG A 161 -13.47 -2.84 -2.82
CA ARG A 161 -13.01 -4.00 -2.04
C ARG A 161 -12.18 -4.98 -2.89
N MET A 162 -12.61 -5.25 -4.12
CA MET A 162 -11.89 -6.17 -5.00
C MET A 162 -10.64 -5.54 -5.59
N GLY A 163 -10.68 -4.26 -5.94
CA GLY A 163 -9.49 -3.51 -6.31
C GLY A 163 -8.43 -3.53 -5.21
N ILE A 164 -8.81 -3.36 -3.94
CA ILE A 164 -7.89 -3.47 -2.80
C ILE A 164 -7.25 -4.87 -2.74
N LEU A 165 -8.01 -5.94 -2.93
CA LEU A 165 -7.44 -7.29 -2.87
C LEU A 165 -6.51 -7.57 -4.06
N GLN A 166 -6.92 -7.12 -5.25
CA GLN A 166 -6.31 -7.49 -6.52
C GLN A 166 -5.21 -6.52 -6.97
N HIS A 167 -4.96 -5.39 -6.30
CA HIS A 167 -3.85 -4.52 -6.72
C HIS A 167 -2.49 -5.22 -6.58
N SER A 168 -2.33 -6.09 -5.58
CA SER A 168 -1.03 -6.65 -5.25
C SER A 168 -0.67 -7.79 -6.20
N LYS A 169 0.55 -7.72 -6.74
CA LYS A 169 1.17 -8.78 -7.54
C LYS A 169 1.93 -9.81 -6.68
N GLY A 170 2.05 -9.59 -5.37
CA GLY A 170 3.04 -10.32 -4.54
C GLY A 170 4.49 -9.96 -4.91
N GLN A 171 5.48 -10.71 -4.41
CA GLN A 171 6.90 -10.46 -4.69
C GLN A 171 7.40 -11.04 -6.03
N VAL A 172 6.52 -11.22 -7.02
CA VAL A 172 6.86 -11.80 -8.33
C VAL A 172 7.39 -10.74 -9.30
N ARG A 173 7.89 -11.17 -10.47
CA ARG A 173 8.32 -10.24 -11.53
C ARG A 173 7.16 -9.32 -11.91
N VAL A 174 7.44 -8.07 -12.30
CA VAL A 174 6.44 -7.12 -12.77
C VAL A 174 5.58 -7.78 -13.86
N GLY A 175 6.21 -8.45 -14.83
CA GLY A 175 5.53 -9.23 -15.88
C GLY A 175 4.68 -10.41 -15.38
N GLU A 176 5.15 -11.16 -14.38
CA GLU A 176 4.42 -12.30 -13.80
C GLU A 176 3.24 -11.85 -12.93
N GLY A 177 3.33 -10.64 -12.36
CA GLY A 177 2.25 -9.99 -11.63
C GLY A 177 1.04 -9.67 -12.48
N PHE A 178 1.18 -9.64 -13.82
CA PHE A 178 0.06 -9.52 -14.75
C PHE A 178 -0.64 -10.87 -15.03
N ALA A 179 -0.08 -12.00 -14.61
CA ALA A 179 -0.67 -13.32 -14.83
C ALA A 179 -1.48 -13.84 -13.62
N LEU A 180 -1.38 -13.20 -12.45
CA LEU A 180 -2.20 -13.50 -11.27
C LEU A 180 -3.60 -12.91 -11.42
N GLU A 181 -4.63 -13.74 -11.17
CA GLU A 181 -6.09 -13.47 -11.22
C GLU A 181 -6.43 -12.06 -11.73
N SER A 182 -6.86 -11.99 -13.00
CA SER A 182 -7.18 -10.72 -13.67
C SER A 182 -8.05 -9.84 -12.77
N PRO A 183 -7.57 -8.65 -12.36
CA PRO A 183 -8.35 -7.67 -11.62
C PRO A 183 -9.75 -7.49 -12.20
N SER A 184 -10.73 -7.32 -11.32
CA SER A 184 -12.15 -7.30 -11.66
C SER A 184 -12.57 -6.09 -12.49
N SER A 185 -11.69 -5.10 -12.64
CA SER A 185 -11.91 -3.90 -13.45
C SER A 185 -10.59 -3.36 -14.00
N LEU A 186 -10.68 -2.53 -15.05
CA LEU A 186 -9.51 -1.83 -15.60
C LEU A 186 -8.97 -0.80 -14.60
N GLU A 187 -9.81 -0.20 -13.76
CA GLU A 187 -9.39 0.72 -12.70
C GLU A 187 -8.48 0.01 -11.67
N ALA A 188 -8.81 -1.21 -11.27
CA ALA A 188 -7.97 -2.01 -10.38
C ALA A 188 -6.63 -2.38 -11.02
N TRP A 189 -6.64 -2.69 -12.32
CA TRP A 189 -5.44 -2.86 -13.13
C TRP A 189 -4.56 -1.60 -13.17
N VAL A 190 -5.19 -0.43 -13.35
CA VAL A 190 -4.48 0.85 -13.34
C VAL A 190 -3.81 1.08 -12.00
N VAL A 191 -4.46 0.75 -10.87
CA VAL A 191 -3.79 0.83 -9.56
C VAL A 191 -2.60 -0.13 -9.47
N ARG A 192 -2.71 -1.37 -9.95
CA ARG A 192 -1.60 -2.36 -9.94
C ARG A 192 -0.37 -1.85 -10.71
N VAL A 193 -0.56 -1.26 -11.89
CA VAL A 193 0.56 -0.69 -12.66
C VAL A 193 1.10 0.58 -12.02
N SER A 194 0.23 1.41 -11.46
CA SER A 194 0.63 2.67 -10.81
C SER A 194 1.44 2.43 -9.54
N ASP A 195 1.06 1.43 -8.74
CA ASP A 195 1.84 0.98 -7.59
C ASP A 195 3.25 0.55 -8.03
N SER A 196 3.32 -0.19 -9.15
CA SER A 196 4.60 -0.61 -9.72
C SER A 196 5.50 0.54 -10.20
N ILE A 197 4.91 1.57 -10.80
CA ILE A 197 5.63 2.78 -11.22
C ILE A 197 6.13 3.54 -9.99
N ALA A 198 5.27 3.71 -8.98
CA ALA A 198 5.58 4.48 -7.79
C ALA A 198 6.73 3.84 -7.00
N TYR A 199 6.62 2.56 -6.62
CA TYR A 199 7.63 1.96 -5.74
C TYR A 199 9.03 1.92 -6.40
N LEU A 200 9.11 1.58 -7.70
CA LEU A 200 10.41 1.51 -8.40
C LEU A 200 11.13 2.86 -8.41
N ASN A 201 10.38 3.95 -8.59
CA ASN A 201 10.96 5.28 -8.68
C ASN A 201 11.31 5.84 -7.30
N HIS A 202 10.49 5.56 -6.29
CA HIS A 202 10.69 6.10 -4.95
C HIS A 202 11.72 5.33 -4.16
N ASP A 203 11.78 4.01 -4.29
CA ASP A 203 12.82 3.22 -3.65
C ASP A 203 14.21 3.55 -4.22
N LEU A 204 14.28 3.87 -5.53
CA LEU A 204 15.49 4.40 -6.14
C LEU A 204 15.87 5.79 -5.57
N ASP A 205 14.92 6.73 -5.50
CA ASP A 205 15.15 8.07 -4.94
C ASP A 205 15.57 8.01 -3.47
N ASP A 206 14.92 7.18 -2.66
CA ASP A 206 15.25 6.98 -1.25
C ASP A 206 16.65 6.35 -1.09
N ALA A 207 17.01 5.38 -1.93
CA ALA A 207 18.33 4.77 -1.90
C ALA A 207 19.45 5.74 -2.30
N LEU A 208 19.20 6.62 -3.29
CA LEU A 208 20.13 7.69 -3.68
C LEU A 208 20.30 8.71 -2.54
N ARG A 209 19.20 9.15 -1.93
CA ARG A 209 19.21 10.10 -0.79
C ARG A 209 19.93 9.52 0.43
N ALA A 210 19.70 8.24 0.72
CA ALA A 210 20.38 7.51 1.79
C ALA A 210 21.84 7.19 1.47
N ARG A 211 22.35 7.58 0.28
CA ARG A 211 23.71 7.29 -0.20
C ARG A 211 24.03 5.79 -0.23
N LEU A 212 23.00 4.95 -0.34
CA LEU A 212 23.15 3.51 -0.58
C LEU A 212 23.52 3.24 -2.05
N LEU A 213 23.16 4.18 -2.94
CA LEU A 213 23.44 4.16 -4.36
C LEU A 213 23.98 5.51 -4.81
N ARG A 214 24.75 5.50 -5.90
CA ARG A 214 25.08 6.67 -6.70
C ARG A 214 24.36 6.62 -8.05
N GLU A 215 24.14 7.78 -8.67
CA GLU A 215 23.41 7.86 -9.95
C GLU A 215 24.11 7.08 -11.07
N GLU A 216 25.43 6.99 -11.04
CA GLU A 216 26.23 6.27 -12.04
C GLU A 216 26.12 4.75 -11.91
N GLU A 217 25.58 4.26 -10.80
CA GLU A 217 25.34 2.82 -10.59
C GLU A 217 24.02 2.37 -11.23
N ILE A 218 23.13 3.30 -11.61
CA ILE A 218 21.85 2.97 -12.24
C ILE A 218 22.12 2.34 -13.61
N PRO A 219 21.54 1.17 -13.94
CA PRO A 219 21.78 0.51 -15.21
C PRO A 219 21.53 1.42 -16.42
N ASP A 220 22.45 1.41 -17.38
CA ASP A 220 22.35 2.18 -18.63
C ASP A 220 21.03 1.99 -19.38
N VAL A 221 20.49 0.76 -19.36
CA VAL A 221 19.21 0.44 -19.99
C VAL A 221 18.05 1.24 -19.36
N VAL A 222 18.10 1.48 -18.05
CA VAL A 222 17.09 2.25 -17.31
C VAL A 222 17.22 3.72 -17.67
N THR A 223 18.42 4.29 -17.57
CA THR A 223 18.63 5.74 -17.80
C THR A 223 18.39 6.15 -19.25
N ARG A 224 18.74 5.29 -20.23
CA ARG A 224 18.53 5.56 -21.65
C ARG A 224 17.07 5.44 -22.09
N ARG A 225 16.32 4.46 -21.55
CA ARG A 225 14.95 4.18 -22.00
C ARG A 225 13.87 4.86 -21.16
N LEU A 226 14.09 4.97 -19.85
CA LEU A 226 13.11 5.54 -18.92
C LEU A 226 13.43 6.99 -18.58
N GLY A 227 14.71 7.38 -18.61
CA GLY A 227 15.15 8.73 -18.27
C GLY A 227 16.01 8.78 -17.00
N LYS A 228 16.66 9.93 -16.79
CA LYS A 228 17.65 10.12 -15.73
C LYS A 228 17.01 10.65 -14.46
N THR A 229 16.02 11.52 -14.59
CA THR A 229 15.33 12.12 -13.45
C THR A 229 14.11 11.29 -13.04
N HIS A 230 13.68 11.48 -11.79
CA HIS A 230 12.46 10.87 -11.25
C HIS A 230 11.22 11.20 -12.11
N GLY A 231 11.08 12.48 -12.50
CA GLY A 231 9.97 12.93 -13.34
C GLY A 231 9.97 12.32 -14.75
N GLU A 232 11.14 12.24 -15.40
CA GLU A 232 11.26 11.62 -16.73
C GLU A 232 10.83 10.14 -16.70
N ARG A 233 11.31 9.38 -15.69
CA ARG A 233 10.95 7.96 -15.55
C ARG A 233 9.47 7.75 -15.35
N ILE A 234 8.83 8.51 -14.46
CA ILE A 234 7.38 8.41 -14.25
C ILE A 234 6.64 8.79 -15.52
N CYS A 235 6.98 9.91 -16.16
CA CYS A 235 6.34 10.37 -17.38
C CYS A 235 6.40 9.30 -18.48
N ARG A 236 7.60 8.76 -18.73
CA ARG A 236 7.83 7.73 -19.75
C ARG A 236 7.04 6.45 -19.46
N MET A 237 7.01 5.98 -18.21
CA MET A 237 6.24 4.79 -17.83
C MET A 237 4.73 5.01 -17.97
N VAL A 238 4.23 6.20 -17.60
CA VAL A 238 2.81 6.55 -17.74
C VAL A 238 2.41 6.64 -19.21
N GLU A 239 3.18 7.35 -20.03
CA GLU A 239 2.96 7.45 -21.48
C GLU A 239 2.93 6.08 -22.15
N ASP A 240 3.87 5.20 -21.76
CA ASP A 240 3.95 3.85 -22.29
C ASP A 240 2.73 3.00 -21.92
N VAL A 241 2.26 3.06 -20.66
CA VAL A 241 1.03 2.38 -20.25
C VAL A 241 -0.15 2.89 -21.06
N VAL A 242 -0.31 4.21 -21.20
CA VAL A 242 -1.44 4.78 -21.95
C VAL A 242 -1.38 4.38 -23.42
N ALA A 243 -0.20 4.38 -24.05
CA ALA A 243 -0.02 4.03 -25.46
C ALA A 243 -0.17 2.52 -25.73
N SER A 244 0.26 1.68 -24.79
CA SER A 244 0.27 0.21 -24.93
C SER A 244 -1.04 -0.45 -24.48
N SER A 245 -1.84 0.27 -23.70
CA SER A 245 -3.10 -0.23 -23.16
C SER A 245 -4.22 -0.13 -24.18
N GLY A 246 -4.88 -1.25 -24.41
CA GLY A 246 -6.06 -1.40 -25.26
C GLY A 246 -7.13 -2.08 -24.43
N GLU A 247 -7.60 -3.25 -24.87
CA GLU A 247 -8.52 -4.13 -24.12
C GLU A 247 -8.02 -4.46 -22.71
N GLU A 248 -6.70 -4.53 -22.56
CA GLU A 248 -6.00 -4.80 -21.31
C GLU A 248 -5.07 -3.64 -20.95
N ILE A 249 -4.84 -3.44 -19.66
CA ILE A 249 -3.84 -2.49 -19.14
C ILE A 249 -2.49 -3.20 -19.08
N ARG A 250 -1.48 -2.64 -19.74
CA ARG A 250 -0.16 -3.25 -19.82
C ARG A 250 0.94 -2.24 -20.09
N PHE A 251 2.17 -2.63 -19.76
CA PHE A 251 3.39 -1.97 -20.24
C PHE A 251 3.75 -2.49 -21.64
N GLY A 252 4.35 -1.64 -22.45
CA GLY A 252 5.07 -2.03 -23.66
C GLY A 252 6.30 -2.85 -23.31
N ALA A 253 6.70 -3.74 -24.21
CA ALA A 253 7.78 -4.71 -23.94
C ALA A 253 9.11 -4.05 -23.53
N GLU A 254 9.48 -2.94 -24.19
CA GLU A 254 10.72 -2.22 -23.92
C GLU A 254 10.75 -1.55 -22.53
N VAL A 255 9.63 -0.92 -22.14
CA VAL A 255 9.50 -0.29 -20.83
C VAL A 255 9.42 -1.35 -19.74
N LEU A 256 8.69 -2.45 -19.97
CA LEU A 256 8.62 -3.57 -19.05
C LEU A 256 10.01 -4.18 -18.80
N GLU A 257 10.81 -4.41 -19.84
CA GLU A 257 12.19 -4.89 -19.70
C GLU A 257 13.04 -3.94 -18.84
N SER A 258 12.89 -2.63 -19.05
CA SER A 258 13.62 -1.61 -18.29
C SER A 258 13.18 -1.54 -16.82
N MET A 259 11.88 -1.72 -16.56
CA MET A 259 11.33 -1.82 -15.21
C MET A 259 11.82 -3.07 -14.47
N GLU A 260 11.92 -4.21 -15.16
CA GLU A 260 12.49 -5.43 -14.59
C GLU A 260 13.98 -5.28 -14.28
N ALA A 261 14.74 -4.61 -15.16
CA ALA A 261 16.14 -4.28 -14.92
C ALA A 261 16.31 -3.39 -13.69
N LEU A 262 15.48 -2.34 -13.55
CA LEU A 262 15.48 -1.47 -12.37
C LEU A 262 15.10 -2.24 -11.10
N ARG A 263 14.08 -3.10 -11.16
CA ARG A 263 13.66 -3.94 -10.04
C ARG A 263 14.78 -4.87 -9.58
N ALA A 264 15.43 -5.56 -10.51
CA ALA A 264 16.53 -6.48 -10.22
C ALA A 264 17.71 -5.75 -9.57
N PHE A 265 18.05 -4.57 -10.10
CA PHE A 265 19.08 -3.71 -9.53
C PHE A 265 18.75 -3.27 -8.09
N LEU A 266 17.52 -2.81 -7.82
CA LEU A 266 17.11 -2.45 -6.47
C LEU A 266 17.14 -3.66 -5.52
N LEU A 267 16.69 -4.84 -5.97
CA LEU A 267 16.73 -6.10 -5.20
C LEU A 267 18.15 -6.40 -4.72
N GLU A 268 19.12 -6.33 -5.63
CA GLU A 268 20.52 -6.62 -5.35
C GLU A 268 21.18 -5.55 -4.47
N ARG A 269 20.94 -4.27 -4.76
CA ARG A 269 21.75 -3.18 -4.20
C ARG A 269 21.14 -2.52 -2.97
N VAL A 270 19.81 -2.55 -2.85
CA VAL A 270 19.07 -1.87 -1.77
C VAL A 270 18.51 -2.89 -0.79
N TYR A 271 17.63 -3.78 -1.25
CA TYR A 271 16.95 -4.70 -0.34
C TYR A 271 17.89 -5.79 0.20
N ALA A 272 18.87 -6.23 -0.59
CA ALA A 272 19.88 -7.18 -0.14
C ALA A 272 21.08 -6.53 0.56
N ALA A 273 21.11 -5.20 0.72
CA ALA A 273 22.22 -4.49 1.32
C ALA A 273 22.46 -4.92 2.77
N PRO A 274 23.72 -5.05 3.23
CA PRO A 274 24.03 -5.47 4.59
C PRO A 274 23.36 -4.64 5.69
N PRO A 275 23.24 -3.29 5.60
CA PRO A 275 22.54 -2.50 6.61
C PRO A 275 21.06 -2.87 6.74
N VAL A 276 20.36 -3.15 5.63
CA VAL A 276 18.95 -3.55 5.63
C VAL A 276 18.79 -4.94 6.25
N LYS A 277 19.66 -5.88 5.85
CA LYS A 277 19.66 -7.24 6.41
C LYS A 277 19.99 -7.29 7.90
N ALA A 278 20.83 -6.39 8.39
CA ALA A 278 21.18 -6.32 9.81
C ALA A 278 19.99 -5.96 10.72
N GLU A 279 18.97 -5.29 10.17
CA GLU A 279 17.76 -4.92 10.92
C GLU A 279 16.69 -6.03 10.92
N GLU A 280 16.77 -7.02 10.02
CA GLU A 280 15.77 -8.11 9.93
C GLU A 280 15.61 -8.91 11.23
N PRO A 281 16.70 -9.35 11.88
CA PRO A 281 16.58 -10.08 13.15
C PRO A 281 15.97 -9.21 14.26
N LYS A 282 16.25 -7.90 14.27
CA LYS A 282 15.74 -6.97 15.29
C LYS A 282 14.23 -6.76 15.13
N VAL A 283 13.77 -6.53 13.89
CA VAL A 283 12.33 -6.40 13.58
C VAL A 283 11.60 -7.71 13.90
N ALA A 284 12.18 -8.85 13.52
CA ALA A 284 11.61 -10.16 13.84
C ALA A 284 11.46 -10.35 15.35
N PHE A 285 12.52 -10.10 16.12
CA PHE A 285 12.49 -10.21 17.57
C PHE A 285 11.43 -9.31 18.20
N LEU A 286 11.35 -8.05 17.77
CA LEU A 286 10.36 -7.09 18.27
C LEU A 286 8.94 -7.58 17.99
N VAL A 287 8.62 -7.91 16.74
CA VAL A 287 7.27 -8.30 16.33
C VAL A 287 6.85 -9.63 16.96
N GLU A 288 7.75 -10.62 17.05
CA GLU A 288 7.49 -11.88 17.74
C GLU A 288 7.22 -11.69 19.23
N THR A 289 8.00 -10.81 19.88
CA THR A 289 7.82 -10.51 21.30
C THR A 289 6.46 -9.85 21.53
N LEU A 290 6.07 -8.88 20.70
CA LEU A 290 4.75 -8.27 20.75
C LEU A 290 3.64 -9.31 20.53
N PHE A 291 3.80 -10.22 19.58
CA PHE A 291 2.83 -11.27 19.28
C PHE A 291 2.61 -12.21 20.48
N ARG A 292 3.70 -12.81 21.00
CA ARG A 292 3.63 -13.71 22.16
C ARG A 292 3.06 -13.00 23.39
N ARG A 293 3.45 -11.73 23.60
CA ARG A 293 2.95 -10.92 24.71
C ARG A 293 1.45 -10.66 24.58
N CYS A 294 0.98 -10.24 23.41
CA CYS A 294 -0.44 -9.96 23.18
C CYS A 294 -1.31 -11.19 23.43
N LEU A 295 -0.88 -12.39 23.00
CA LEU A 295 -1.55 -13.66 23.30
C LEU A 295 -1.62 -13.92 24.81
N LYS A 296 -0.54 -13.63 25.55
CA LYS A 296 -0.48 -13.84 27.00
C LYS A 296 -1.34 -12.83 27.79
N THR A 297 -1.34 -11.56 27.38
CA THR A 297 -2.04 -10.49 28.12
C THR A 297 -3.51 -10.35 27.75
N ASN A 298 -3.92 -10.85 26.58
CA ASN A 298 -5.30 -10.86 26.12
C ASN A 298 -5.73 -12.31 25.85
N PRO A 299 -5.99 -13.14 26.88
CA PRO A 299 -6.33 -14.55 26.71
C PRO A 299 -7.62 -14.78 25.89
N GLN A 300 -8.46 -13.75 25.77
CA GLN A 300 -9.66 -13.74 24.93
C GLN A 300 -9.38 -13.49 23.44
N TRP A 301 -8.15 -13.13 23.06
CA TRP A 301 -7.76 -12.91 21.67
C TRP A 301 -7.17 -14.18 21.07
N GLY A 302 -7.72 -14.60 19.94
CA GLY A 302 -7.08 -15.58 19.08
C GLY A 302 -5.91 -14.99 18.30
N PRO A 303 -5.12 -15.83 17.61
CA PRO A 303 -3.99 -15.39 16.78
C PRO A 303 -4.37 -14.33 15.75
N ARG A 304 -5.54 -14.43 15.12
CA ARG A 304 -6.02 -13.45 14.14
C ARG A 304 -6.19 -12.05 14.73
N GLN A 305 -6.80 -11.94 15.91
CA GLN A 305 -6.99 -10.65 16.59
C GLN A 305 -5.65 -10.02 16.98
N VAL A 306 -4.66 -10.84 17.35
CA VAL A 306 -3.30 -10.35 17.63
C VAL A 306 -2.63 -9.82 16.36
N LEU A 307 -2.76 -10.53 15.23
CA LEU A 307 -2.28 -10.04 13.92
C LEU A 307 -2.94 -8.72 13.53
N ASP A 308 -4.26 -8.59 13.72
CA ASP A 308 -5.01 -7.36 13.46
C ASP A 308 -4.49 -6.20 14.33
N HIS A 309 -4.23 -6.48 15.60
CA HIS A 309 -3.72 -5.48 16.53
C HIS A 309 -2.32 -4.99 16.14
N ILE A 310 -1.39 -5.91 15.86
CA ILE A 310 0.00 -5.59 15.54
C ILE A 310 0.11 -4.92 14.17
N SER A 311 -0.55 -5.45 13.14
CA SER A 311 -0.57 -4.81 11.81
C SER A 311 -1.19 -3.41 11.84
N GLY A 312 -2.11 -3.18 12.78
CA GLY A 312 -2.73 -1.88 13.04
C GLY A 312 -1.82 -0.86 13.74
N MET A 313 -0.65 -1.23 14.23
CA MET A 313 0.29 -0.31 14.90
C MET A 313 1.06 0.54 13.87
N THR A 314 1.50 1.72 14.30
CA THR A 314 2.54 2.49 13.60
C THR A 314 3.92 2.04 14.07
N ASP A 315 4.97 2.32 13.31
CA ASP A 315 6.32 1.85 13.65
C ASP A 315 6.77 2.36 15.02
N ARG A 316 6.59 3.67 15.25
CA ARG A 316 6.91 4.32 16.53
C ARG A 316 6.08 3.75 17.68
N TYR A 317 4.79 3.46 17.45
CA TYR A 317 3.95 2.89 18.51
C TYR A 317 4.37 1.45 18.84
N ALA A 318 4.70 0.64 17.83
CA ALA A 318 5.22 -0.71 18.04
C ALA A 318 6.53 -0.70 18.85
N LEU A 319 7.45 0.22 18.53
CA LEU A 319 8.68 0.45 19.31
C LEU A 319 8.37 0.87 20.76
N GLN A 320 7.50 1.86 20.96
CA GLN A 320 7.14 2.32 22.30
C GLN A 320 6.48 1.24 23.15
N VAL A 321 5.61 0.41 22.57
CA VAL A 321 5.00 -0.73 23.27
C VAL A 321 6.07 -1.75 23.61
N PHE A 322 6.98 -2.05 22.68
CA PHE A 322 8.07 -2.98 22.92
C PHE A 322 8.99 -2.49 24.05
N GLU A 323 9.43 -1.23 24.01
CA GLU A 323 10.27 -0.62 25.03
C GLU A 323 9.60 -0.62 26.40
N ARG A 324 8.35 -0.16 26.48
CA ARG A 324 7.61 -0.08 27.75
C ARG A 324 7.49 -1.42 28.45
N GLU A 325 7.30 -2.49 27.68
CA GLU A 325 6.99 -3.82 28.22
C GLU A 325 8.22 -4.69 28.46
N ASN A 326 9.35 -4.40 27.80
CA ASN A 326 10.54 -5.27 27.82
C ASN A 326 11.80 -4.59 28.37
N VAL A 327 11.81 -3.26 28.49
CA VAL A 327 12.95 -2.52 29.05
C VAL A 327 12.62 -2.11 30.49
N PRO A 328 13.41 -2.55 31.50
CA PRO A 328 13.23 -2.11 32.87
C PRO A 328 13.35 -0.59 32.96
N ARG A 329 12.47 0.03 33.76
CA ARG A 329 12.59 1.46 34.05
C ARG A 329 13.57 1.66 35.20
N PRO A 330 14.51 2.61 35.11
CA PRO A 330 15.28 3.02 36.27
C PRO A 330 14.32 3.48 37.37
N TRP A 331 14.68 3.21 38.62
CA TRP A 331 13.93 3.73 39.77
C TRP A 331 13.90 5.26 39.67
N PRO A 332 12.74 5.92 39.93
CA PRO A 332 12.72 7.37 39.98
C PRO A 332 13.77 7.81 41.01
N GLU A 333 14.66 8.73 40.62
CA GLU A 333 15.55 9.38 41.58
C GLU A 333 14.67 10.01 42.66
N ASN A 334 14.69 9.43 43.86
CA ASN A 334 14.38 10.24 45.03
C ASN A 334 15.51 11.27 45.10
N PRO A 335 15.21 12.59 45.15
CA PRO A 335 16.25 13.59 45.31
C PRO A 335 17.09 13.16 46.51
N ILE A 336 18.35 12.83 46.25
CA ILE A 336 19.27 12.30 47.24
C ILE A 336 19.33 13.37 48.34
N VAL A 337 18.95 12.98 49.57
CA VAL A 337 19.43 13.68 50.75
C VAL A 337 20.94 13.46 50.74
N ASN A 338 21.67 14.55 50.45
CA ASN A 338 23.12 14.61 50.41
C ASN A 338 23.73 13.83 51.57
N TRP A 339 24.65 12.91 51.26
CA TRP A 339 25.65 12.40 52.20
C TRP A 339 27.02 12.84 51.74
#